data_AF-A0A6C0IJN1-F1
#
_entry.id   AF-A0A6C0IJN1-F1
#
_cell.length_a   1.000
_cell.length_b   1.000
_cell.length_c   1.000
_cell.angle_alpha   90.00
_cell.angle_beta   90.00
_cell.angle_gamma   90.00
#
_symmetry.space_group_name_H-M   'P 1'
#
loop_
_entity.id
_entity.type
_entity.pdbx_description
1 polymer ?
#
loop_
_entity_poly.entity_id
_entity_poly.type
_entity_poly.pdbx_seq_one_letter_code
_entity_poly.pdbx_strand_id
1 'polypeptide(L)'
;MAKLLKCFTNVQQGDGFGSQYHHIIEIYLWCKIHGLNYVHNPIEASEHNDDNTQEYIDELNSIMNMHSGELPLYKDHPYAMEVHYTFQKIMDYMEKDNNRSLAVRSEHMQGLKDIFWKNKDKDFFKNEKFNVALHVRRPNKNDSRIAGADTVDQYYIEKIESILNTYKDKDIVFHLYSQGNEEMFDMYKKYNPVFHLNENMLPTFTGMVAADALVISASSMSFAAGLLCDGVVYYHPFWHKPVDTWISDNNKNNYISPDTLPFLTEELKIPESCKNVKIDVGLSYTVNHALNWLDKDKDCFVIGFEPNQASIARMHRYNYMSANIPGIETFNEKKMNYYIDNRLLINKIALSDTPYVKTMSFYNTHKDCGTSSLYKPIDEMSKDGNGFGKYSMDTVPVISLRMVLERINKTRFPIIGYIKIDAQGADLDIIKSAGEQLKERIVWLTAEADGWQYEGADNCNEKNMDEYMISQGFERATHPNTQDPTYLNTNFKDIADSIFVSQL
;
A
#
# COMPACT_ATOMS: atom_id res chain seq x y z
N MET A 1 -44.23 6.93 -2.24
CA MET A 1 -43.30 7.73 -3.07
C MET A 1 -41.91 7.25 -2.79
N ALA A 2 -41.24 6.63 -3.76
CA ALA A 2 -39.82 6.30 -3.63
C ALA A 2 -39.03 7.61 -3.46
N LYS A 3 -38.16 7.70 -2.46
CA LYS A 3 -37.15 8.77 -2.41
C LYS A 3 -36.42 8.72 -3.74
N LEU A 4 -36.54 9.76 -4.57
CA LEU A 4 -35.63 9.97 -5.69
C LEU A 4 -34.23 9.96 -5.09
N LEU A 5 -33.50 8.87 -5.30
CA LEU A 5 -32.11 8.79 -4.87
C LEU A 5 -31.35 9.89 -5.58
N LYS A 6 -30.65 10.70 -4.80
CA LYS A 6 -29.88 11.84 -5.32
C LYS A 6 -28.71 11.30 -6.13
N CYS A 7 -28.72 11.53 -7.44
CA CYS A 7 -27.63 11.19 -8.35
C CYS A 7 -26.69 12.38 -8.52
N PHE A 8 -25.41 12.08 -8.73
CA PHE A 8 -24.35 13.05 -8.95
C PHE A 8 -23.62 12.72 -10.24
N THR A 9 -23.14 13.74 -10.94
CA THR A 9 -22.47 13.55 -12.22
C THR A 9 -21.23 14.43 -12.36
N ASN A 10 -20.31 14.01 -13.22
CA ASN A 10 -19.17 14.85 -13.58
C ASN A 10 -19.64 16.05 -14.41
N VAL A 11 -18.84 17.11 -14.32
CA VAL A 11 -19.08 18.39 -14.98
C VAL A 11 -18.52 18.35 -16.39
N GLN A 12 -19.20 18.96 -17.36
CA GLN A 12 -18.63 19.20 -18.69
C GLN A 12 -17.55 20.28 -18.62
N GLN A 13 -16.37 19.97 -19.15
CA GLN A 13 -15.22 20.88 -19.12
C GLN A 13 -14.59 20.96 -20.52
N GLY A 14 -13.93 22.09 -20.80
CA GLY A 14 -13.18 22.29 -22.04
C GLY A 14 -11.70 21.97 -21.93
N ASP A 15 -11.23 21.47 -20.78
CA ASP A 15 -9.81 21.17 -20.53
C ASP A 15 -9.33 19.95 -21.34
N GLY A 16 -8.02 19.71 -21.38
CA GLY A 16 -7.47 18.52 -22.01
C GLY A 16 -7.92 17.22 -21.33
N PHE A 17 -7.95 16.12 -22.09
CA PHE A 17 -8.37 14.78 -21.64
C PHE A 17 -7.87 14.40 -20.24
N GLY A 18 -6.58 14.59 -19.97
CA GLY A 18 -5.98 14.21 -18.69
C GLY A 18 -6.61 14.92 -17.48
N SER A 19 -6.93 16.20 -17.61
CA SER A 19 -7.58 16.97 -16.53
C SER A 19 -9.02 16.49 -16.35
N GLN A 20 -9.76 16.35 -17.44
CA GLN A 20 -11.14 15.90 -17.39
C GLN A 20 -11.26 14.49 -16.79
N TYR A 21 -10.40 13.56 -17.21
CA TYR A 21 -10.48 12.19 -16.73
C TYR A 21 -10.03 12.07 -15.27
N HIS A 22 -8.99 12.79 -14.85
CA HIS A 22 -8.63 12.88 -13.43
C HIS A 22 -9.81 13.36 -12.58
N HIS A 23 -10.52 14.41 -13.02
CA HIS A 23 -11.70 14.90 -12.30
C HIS A 23 -12.83 13.87 -12.24
N ILE A 24 -13.09 13.17 -13.35
CA ILE A 24 -14.08 12.10 -13.43
C ILE A 24 -13.75 10.98 -12.44
N ILE A 25 -12.48 10.55 -12.37
CA ILE A 25 -12.01 9.52 -11.42
C ILE A 25 -12.29 9.95 -9.98
N GLU A 26 -11.88 11.17 -9.59
CA GLU A 26 -12.06 11.62 -8.20
C GLU A 26 -13.53 11.81 -7.82
N ILE A 27 -14.37 12.34 -8.72
CA ILE A 27 -15.81 12.49 -8.46
C ILE A 27 -16.47 11.12 -8.32
N TYR A 28 -16.11 10.17 -9.19
CA TYR A 28 -16.61 8.79 -9.09
C TYR A 28 -16.26 8.17 -7.74
N LEU A 29 -14.98 8.21 -7.34
CA LEU A 29 -14.53 7.64 -6.07
C LEU A 29 -15.19 8.32 -4.88
N TRP A 30 -15.26 9.66 -4.88
CA TRP A 30 -15.91 10.42 -3.83
C TRP A 30 -17.37 10.02 -3.66
N CYS A 31 -18.13 9.90 -4.76
CA CYS A 31 -19.51 9.46 -4.71
C CYS A 31 -19.63 8.06 -4.08
N LYS A 32 -18.82 7.11 -4.55
CA LYS A 32 -18.88 5.72 -4.08
C LYS A 32 -18.53 5.59 -2.59
N ILE A 33 -17.46 6.24 -2.14
CA ILE A 33 -17.02 6.24 -0.74
C ILE A 33 -18.11 6.80 0.19
N HIS A 34 -18.91 7.75 -0.28
CA HIS A 34 -19.99 8.36 0.50
C HIS A 34 -21.37 7.69 0.28
N GLY A 35 -21.41 6.54 -0.41
CA GLY A 35 -22.67 5.83 -0.70
C GLY A 35 -23.63 6.61 -1.60
N LEU A 36 -23.11 7.51 -2.44
CA LEU A 36 -23.87 8.33 -3.38
C LEU A 36 -23.91 7.66 -4.76
N ASN A 37 -25.01 7.89 -5.48
CA ASN A 37 -25.16 7.38 -6.84
C ASN A 37 -24.43 8.29 -7.82
N TYR A 38 -23.40 7.76 -8.45
CA TYR A 38 -22.74 8.40 -9.57
C TYR A 38 -23.42 7.99 -10.88
N VAL A 39 -23.71 8.98 -11.73
CA VAL A 39 -24.09 8.79 -13.14
C VAL A 39 -23.05 9.47 -14.02
N HIS A 40 -22.61 8.78 -15.06
CA HIS A 40 -21.54 9.25 -15.93
C HIS A 40 -22.08 10.20 -17.00
N ASN A 41 -21.44 11.35 -17.17
CA ASN A 41 -21.68 12.28 -18.25
C ASN A 41 -20.49 12.21 -19.22
N PRO A 42 -20.62 11.55 -20.40
CA PRO A 42 -19.55 11.48 -21.39
C PRO A 42 -19.03 12.87 -21.74
N ILE A 43 -17.73 13.03 -21.97
CA ILE A 43 -17.19 14.35 -22.31
C ILE A 43 -17.68 14.76 -23.70
N GLU A 44 -18.01 16.05 -23.88
CA GLU A 44 -18.51 16.59 -25.14
C GLU A 44 -17.50 17.50 -25.86
N ALA A 45 -16.46 17.95 -25.16
CA ALA A 45 -15.39 18.79 -25.68
C ALA A 45 -14.06 18.45 -25.00
N SER A 46 -12.95 18.81 -25.63
CA SER A 46 -11.61 18.70 -25.03
C SER A 46 -10.67 19.74 -25.63
N GLU A 47 -9.79 20.29 -24.79
CA GLU A 47 -8.57 20.96 -25.27
C GLU A 47 -7.81 19.98 -26.16
N HIS A 48 -7.17 20.50 -27.22
CA HIS A 48 -6.44 19.72 -28.24
C HIS A 48 -7.31 18.95 -29.26
N ASN A 49 -8.63 19.16 -29.30
CA ASN A 49 -9.45 18.80 -30.46
C ASN A 49 -9.31 19.86 -31.57
N ASP A 50 -8.10 20.02 -32.10
CA ASP A 50 -7.75 21.14 -33.00
C ASP A 50 -8.57 21.16 -34.30
N ASP A 51 -8.96 19.97 -34.79
CA ASP A 51 -9.82 19.79 -35.97
C ASP A 51 -11.33 19.79 -35.63
N ASN A 52 -11.68 19.93 -34.35
CA ASN A 52 -13.05 19.95 -33.81
C ASN A 52 -13.92 18.78 -34.32
N THR A 53 -13.37 17.57 -34.26
CA THR A 53 -14.01 16.34 -34.77
C THR A 53 -14.77 15.61 -33.66
N GLN A 54 -15.90 14.99 -34.00
CA GLN A 54 -16.65 14.14 -33.06
C GLN A 54 -15.90 12.82 -32.84
N GLU A 55 -15.20 12.33 -33.86
CA GLU A 55 -14.38 11.12 -33.80
C GLU A 55 -13.32 11.19 -32.69
N TYR A 56 -12.70 12.35 -32.48
CA TYR A 56 -11.76 12.56 -31.38
C TYR A 56 -12.44 12.47 -30.01
N ILE A 57 -13.62 13.08 -29.85
CA ILE A 57 -14.39 13.02 -28.60
C ILE A 57 -14.86 11.58 -28.31
N ASP A 58 -15.28 10.86 -29.34
CA ASP A 58 -15.66 9.45 -29.25
C ASP A 58 -14.44 8.58 -28.86
N GLU A 59 -13.25 8.86 -29.41
CA GLU A 59 -12.00 8.22 -29.00
C GLU A 59 -11.74 8.43 -27.52
N LEU A 60 -11.76 9.68 -27.03
CA LEU A 60 -11.51 9.98 -25.61
C LEU A 60 -12.50 9.28 -24.66
N ASN A 61 -13.79 9.26 -25.02
CA ASN A 61 -14.80 8.53 -24.25
C ASN A 61 -14.55 7.01 -24.27
N SER A 62 -14.02 6.46 -25.38
CA SER A 62 -13.66 5.06 -25.51
C SER A 62 -12.45 4.67 -24.66
N ILE A 63 -11.49 5.60 -24.46
CA ILE A 63 -10.34 5.39 -23.55
C ILE A 63 -10.84 5.10 -22.14
N MET A 64 -11.75 5.93 -21.63
CA MET A 64 -12.30 5.77 -20.28
C MET A 64 -13.20 4.52 -20.17
N ASN A 65 -13.90 4.17 -21.25
CA ASN A 65 -14.85 3.05 -21.33
C ASN A 65 -16.01 3.13 -20.30
N MET A 66 -16.29 4.32 -19.77
CA MET A 66 -17.32 4.56 -18.75
C MET A 66 -18.73 4.71 -19.33
N HIS A 67 -18.87 4.83 -20.65
CA HIS A 67 -20.15 5.04 -21.33
C HIS A 67 -20.73 3.77 -22.00
N SER A 68 -20.03 2.64 -21.92
CA SER A 68 -20.35 1.38 -22.62
C SER A 68 -21.37 0.48 -21.90
N GLY A 69 -22.20 1.06 -21.03
CA GLY A 69 -23.23 0.35 -20.25
C GLY A 69 -22.78 -0.06 -18.84
N GLU A 70 -21.53 0.19 -18.47
CA GLU A 70 -21.00 -0.13 -17.12
C GLU A 70 -21.53 0.80 -16.02
N LEU A 71 -21.84 2.03 -16.39
CA LEU A 71 -22.33 3.05 -15.48
C LEU A 71 -23.64 3.65 -16.00
N PRO A 72 -24.56 4.01 -15.10
CA PRO A 72 -25.76 4.75 -15.50
C PRO A 72 -25.36 6.09 -16.12
N LEU A 73 -26.02 6.45 -17.22
CA LEU A 73 -25.66 7.65 -17.99
C LEU A 73 -26.49 8.86 -17.58
N TYR A 74 -25.87 10.03 -17.59
CA TYR A 74 -26.53 11.30 -17.26
C TYR A 74 -27.77 11.57 -18.13
N LYS A 75 -27.73 11.21 -19.42
CA LYS A 75 -28.87 11.37 -20.34
C LYS A 75 -30.15 10.65 -19.86
N ASP A 76 -30.00 9.56 -19.12
CA ASP A 76 -31.09 8.77 -18.55
C ASP A 76 -31.51 9.28 -17.15
N HIS A 77 -30.75 10.24 -16.61
CA HIS A 77 -30.91 10.85 -15.29
C HIS A 77 -30.70 12.38 -15.35
N PRO A 78 -31.49 13.14 -16.13
CA PRO A 78 -31.26 14.57 -16.38
C PRO A 78 -31.42 15.49 -15.15
N TYR A 79 -31.87 14.94 -14.02
CA TYR A 79 -31.97 15.64 -12.73
C TYR A 79 -30.79 15.34 -11.78
N ALA A 80 -29.78 14.60 -12.26
CA ALA A 80 -28.56 14.40 -11.49
C ALA A 80 -27.88 15.75 -11.24
N MET A 81 -27.34 15.93 -10.04
CA MET A 81 -26.66 17.16 -9.68
C MET A 81 -25.23 17.14 -10.20
N GLU A 82 -24.91 18.09 -11.08
CA GLU A 82 -23.54 18.39 -11.42
C GLU A 82 -22.77 18.85 -10.19
N VAL A 83 -21.54 18.34 -10.08
CA VAL A 83 -20.67 18.53 -8.93
C VAL A 83 -19.88 19.86 -9.05
N HIS A 84 -20.39 20.84 -9.81
CA HIS A 84 -19.68 22.07 -10.22
C HIS A 84 -19.18 22.95 -9.07
N TYR A 85 -19.96 23.10 -7.99
CA TYR A 85 -19.55 23.82 -6.76
C TYR A 85 -18.72 22.98 -5.78
N THR A 86 -18.58 21.70 -6.09
CA THR A 86 -18.01 20.68 -5.23
C THR A 86 -16.70 20.13 -5.75
N PHE A 87 -16.30 20.38 -7.00
CA PHE A 87 -15.01 19.86 -7.50
C PHE A 87 -13.83 20.35 -6.67
N GLN A 88 -13.67 21.66 -6.45
CA GLN A 88 -12.61 22.17 -5.57
C GLN A 88 -12.72 21.57 -4.17
N LYS A 89 -13.94 21.38 -3.65
CA LYS A 89 -14.16 20.73 -2.34
C LYS A 89 -13.81 19.24 -2.34
N ILE A 90 -13.99 18.55 -3.46
CA ILE A 90 -13.62 17.15 -3.63
C ILE A 90 -12.11 17.04 -3.75
N MET A 91 -11.46 17.92 -4.52
CA MET A 91 -10.00 18.04 -4.56
C MET A 91 -9.45 18.30 -3.16
N ASP A 92 -9.97 19.31 -2.46
CA ASP A 92 -9.56 19.64 -1.09
C ASP A 92 -9.77 18.45 -0.15
N TYR A 93 -10.89 17.73 -0.31
CA TYR A 93 -11.15 16.50 0.43
C TYR A 93 -10.12 15.41 0.11
N MET A 94 -9.87 15.13 -1.18
CA MET A 94 -8.94 14.09 -1.63
C MET A 94 -7.51 14.40 -1.18
N GLU A 95 -7.12 15.67 -1.12
CA GLU A 95 -5.80 16.10 -0.70
C GLU A 95 -5.63 16.22 0.82
N LYS A 96 -6.71 16.08 1.59
CA LYS A 96 -6.71 16.10 3.05
C LYS A 96 -6.53 14.69 3.61
N ASP A 97 -5.77 14.58 4.70
CA ASP A 97 -5.67 13.39 5.58
C ASP A 97 -5.56 12.04 4.85
N ASN A 98 -4.79 12.00 3.74
CA ASN A 98 -4.54 10.81 2.92
C ASN A 98 -5.77 10.22 2.19
N ASN A 99 -6.86 10.98 2.05
CA ASN A 99 -8.11 10.52 1.44
C ASN A 99 -7.93 9.99 0.01
N ARG A 100 -7.12 10.66 -0.83
CA ARG A 100 -6.81 10.18 -2.20
C ARG A 100 -6.22 8.78 -2.16
N SER A 101 -5.26 8.53 -1.28
CA SER A 101 -4.62 7.22 -1.19
C SER A 101 -5.57 6.13 -0.68
N LEU A 102 -6.44 6.45 0.28
CA LEU A 102 -7.50 5.54 0.73
C LEU A 102 -8.51 5.24 -0.39
N ALA A 103 -8.89 6.27 -1.15
CA ALA A 103 -9.79 6.13 -2.30
C ALA A 103 -9.19 5.24 -3.40
N VAL A 104 -7.91 5.45 -3.73
CA VAL A 104 -7.18 4.63 -4.72
C VAL A 104 -7.01 3.18 -4.25
N ARG A 105 -6.95 2.93 -2.94
CA ARG A 105 -6.89 1.59 -2.36
C ARG A 105 -8.26 0.90 -2.20
N SER A 106 -9.35 1.61 -2.48
CA SER A 106 -10.71 1.07 -2.30
C SER A 106 -11.10 0.08 -3.40
N GLU A 107 -12.06 -0.80 -3.10
CA GLU A 107 -12.72 -1.66 -4.08
C GLU A 107 -13.34 -0.86 -5.24
N HIS A 108 -13.70 0.40 -5.01
CA HIS A 108 -14.29 1.26 -6.03
C HIS A 108 -13.25 1.65 -7.09
N MET A 109 -11.99 1.88 -6.70
CA MET A 109 -10.90 2.08 -7.67
C MET A 109 -10.67 0.81 -8.48
N GLN A 110 -10.69 -0.37 -7.84
CA GLN A 110 -10.58 -1.64 -8.57
C GLN A 110 -11.70 -1.78 -9.62
N GLY A 111 -12.95 -1.49 -9.25
CA GLY A 111 -14.06 -1.50 -10.20
C GLY A 111 -13.89 -0.49 -11.34
N LEU A 112 -13.30 0.68 -11.08
CA LEU A 112 -12.99 1.66 -12.13
C LEU A 112 -11.89 1.18 -13.08
N LYS A 113 -10.85 0.52 -12.55
CA LYS A 113 -9.80 -0.13 -13.36
C LYS A 113 -10.39 -1.25 -14.22
N ASP A 114 -11.33 -2.04 -13.69
CA ASP A 114 -12.01 -3.10 -14.45
C ASP A 114 -12.84 -2.51 -15.60
N ILE A 115 -13.54 -1.39 -15.38
CA ILE A 115 -14.25 -0.64 -16.43
C ILE A 115 -13.27 -0.18 -17.51
N PHE A 116 -12.15 0.44 -17.11
CA PHE A 116 -11.12 0.90 -18.04
C PHE A 116 -10.62 -0.26 -18.93
N TRP A 117 -10.39 -1.44 -18.36
CA TRP A 117 -9.82 -2.60 -19.04
C TRP A 117 -10.81 -3.47 -19.83
N LYS A 118 -12.13 -3.33 -19.64
CA LYS A 118 -13.15 -4.31 -20.13
C LYS A 118 -13.09 -4.65 -21.64
N ASN A 119 -12.58 -3.76 -22.48
CA ASN A 119 -12.42 -3.99 -23.92
C ASN A 119 -10.98 -3.69 -24.41
N LYS A 120 -10.00 -3.81 -23.51
CA LYS A 120 -8.59 -3.54 -23.80
C LYS A 120 -7.76 -4.77 -23.42
N ASP A 121 -6.64 -4.95 -24.11
CA ASP A 121 -5.70 -6.03 -23.81
C ASP A 121 -4.78 -5.60 -22.65
N LYS A 122 -4.83 -6.32 -21.52
CA LYS A 122 -3.95 -6.05 -20.37
C LYS A 122 -2.50 -6.40 -20.68
N ASP A 123 -2.25 -7.37 -21.58
CA ASP A 123 -0.91 -7.60 -22.13
C ASP A 123 -0.68 -6.66 -23.32
N PHE A 124 -0.57 -5.36 -23.01
CA PHE A 124 -0.48 -4.31 -24.03
C PHE A 124 0.80 -4.42 -24.86
N PHE A 125 1.95 -4.71 -24.22
CA PHE A 125 3.27 -4.68 -24.85
C PHE A 125 3.66 -6.00 -25.53
N LYS A 126 3.10 -7.14 -25.12
CA LYS A 126 3.27 -8.46 -25.77
C LYS A 126 4.71 -8.90 -25.96
N ASN A 127 5.55 -8.62 -24.96
CA ASN A 127 6.99 -8.86 -25.04
C ASN A 127 7.58 -9.63 -23.85
N GLU A 128 6.79 -9.95 -22.82
CA GLU A 128 7.22 -10.65 -21.59
C GLU A 128 8.38 -9.94 -20.84
N LYS A 129 8.60 -8.65 -21.09
CA LYS A 129 9.64 -7.83 -20.46
C LYS A 129 9.07 -6.96 -19.35
N PHE A 130 9.97 -6.35 -18.56
CA PHE A 130 9.60 -5.32 -17.59
C PHE A 130 9.49 -3.97 -18.29
N ASN A 131 8.27 -3.54 -18.58
CA ASN A 131 7.97 -2.37 -19.40
C ASN A 131 7.85 -1.12 -18.52
N VAL A 132 8.70 -0.13 -18.78
CA VAL A 132 8.73 1.14 -18.06
C VAL A 132 8.24 2.25 -18.99
N ALA A 133 7.10 2.86 -18.68
CA ALA A 133 6.61 4.03 -19.38
C ALA A 133 7.25 5.31 -18.83
N LEU A 134 7.75 6.17 -19.69
CA LEU A 134 8.21 7.52 -19.36
C LEU A 134 7.37 8.54 -20.10
N HIS A 135 6.63 9.36 -19.35
CA HIS A 135 5.96 10.50 -19.92
C HIS A 135 6.84 11.75 -19.79
N VAL A 136 7.39 12.19 -20.91
CA VAL A 136 8.21 13.42 -20.99
C VAL A 136 7.35 14.50 -21.62
N ARG A 137 6.85 15.46 -20.82
CA ARG A 137 6.05 16.56 -21.36
C ARG A 137 6.97 17.64 -21.91
N ARG A 138 6.74 18.06 -23.15
CA ARG A 138 7.50 19.14 -23.82
C ARG A 138 6.54 20.17 -24.39
N PRO A 139 6.88 21.46 -24.32
CA PRO A 139 6.05 22.50 -24.90
C PRO A 139 6.02 22.35 -26.43
N ASN A 140 4.87 22.63 -27.02
CA ASN A 140 4.68 22.66 -28.47
C ASN A 140 3.68 23.75 -28.86
N LYS A 141 3.28 23.77 -30.14
CA LYS A 141 2.36 24.80 -30.65
C LYS A 141 0.98 24.77 -29.98
N ASN A 142 0.54 23.59 -29.54
CA ASN A 142 -0.78 23.35 -28.99
C ASN A 142 -0.75 23.32 -27.45
N ASP A 143 0.38 22.96 -26.83
CA ASP A 143 0.64 23.09 -25.38
C ASP A 143 1.83 24.02 -25.13
N SER A 144 1.53 25.32 -24.98
CA SER A 144 2.54 26.37 -24.74
C SER A 144 2.81 26.63 -23.25
N ARG A 145 2.19 25.85 -22.36
CA ARG A 145 2.37 25.98 -20.91
C ARG A 145 3.79 25.58 -20.54
N ILE A 146 4.53 26.51 -19.92
CA ILE A 146 5.91 26.26 -19.48
C ILE A 146 5.90 25.42 -18.20
N ALA A 147 5.05 25.78 -17.24
CA ALA A 147 4.99 25.13 -15.93
C ALA A 147 4.71 23.62 -16.07
N GLY A 148 5.72 22.81 -15.75
CA GLY A 148 5.67 21.35 -15.82
C GLY A 148 6.02 20.74 -17.18
N ALA A 149 6.16 21.55 -18.23
CA ALA A 149 6.75 21.14 -19.51
C ALA A 149 8.25 21.51 -19.59
N ASP A 150 8.75 22.27 -18.62
CA ASP A 150 10.12 22.71 -18.44
C ASP A 150 10.96 21.76 -17.56
N THR A 151 10.42 20.60 -17.16
CA THR A 151 11.16 19.58 -16.43
C THR A 151 12.40 19.14 -17.23
N VAL A 152 13.58 19.45 -16.69
CA VAL A 152 14.87 19.17 -17.31
C VAL A 152 15.08 17.68 -17.56
N ASP A 153 15.70 17.31 -18.67
CA ASP A 153 15.94 15.90 -19.04
C ASP A 153 16.71 15.12 -17.97
N GLN A 154 17.59 15.81 -17.23
CA GLN A 154 18.37 15.23 -16.14
C GLN A 154 17.48 14.54 -15.09
N TYR A 155 16.28 15.08 -14.81
CA TYR A 155 15.33 14.43 -13.92
C TYR A 155 14.94 13.03 -14.41
N TYR A 156 14.58 12.91 -15.68
CA TYR A 156 14.15 11.63 -16.27
C TYR A 156 15.31 10.66 -16.38
N ILE A 157 16.50 11.16 -16.74
CA ILE A 157 17.74 10.38 -16.79
C ILE A 157 18.06 9.76 -15.41
N GLU A 158 17.96 10.54 -14.33
CA GLU A 158 18.16 10.02 -12.98
C GLU A 158 17.13 8.96 -12.59
N LYS A 159 15.88 9.11 -13.04
CA LYS A 159 14.83 8.11 -12.81
C LYS A 159 15.10 6.82 -13.59
N ILE A 160 15.53 6.92 -14.85
CA ILE A 160 15.96 5.77 -15.65
C ILE A 160 17.09 5.01 -14.94
N GLU A 161 18.13 5.71 -14.50
CA GLU A 161 19.28 5.11 -13.83
C GLU A 161 18.89 4.47 -12.49
N SER A 162 18.01 5.12 -11.73
CA SER A 162 17.45 4.57 -10.50
C SER A 162 16.64 3.29 -10.75
N ILE A 163 15.83 3.25 -11.81
CA ILE A 163 15.03 2.09 -12.21
C ILE A 163 15.94 0.94 -12.66
N LEU A 164 16.92 1.21 -13.51
CA LEU A 164 17.92 0.23 -13.95
C LEU A 164 18.64 -0.42 -12.76
N ASN A 165 19.02 0.38 -11.75
CA ASN A 165 19.66 -0.15 -10.55
C ASN A 165 18.68 -0.94 -9.66
N THR A 166 17.45 -0.48 -9.53
CA THR A 166 16.40 -1.10 -8.70
C THR A 166 15.98 -2.46 -9.24
N TYR A 167 15.86 -2.58 -10.56
CA TYR A 167 15.38 -3.76 -11.27
C TYR A 167 16.47 -4.39 -12.14
N LYS A 168 17.72 -4.39 -11.67
CA LYS A 168 18.90 -4.88 -12.41
C LYS A 168 18.80 -6.32 -12.90
N ASP A 169 17.95 -7.13 -12.27
CA ASP A 169 17.73 -8.54 -12.58
C ASP A 169 16.55 -8.77 -13.56
N LYS A 170 15.96 -7.68 -14.07
CA LYS A 170 14.87 -7.70 -15.06
C LYS A 170 15.38 -7.31 -16.45
N ASP A 171 14.80 -7.90 -17.49
CA ASP A 171 14.95 -7.42 -18.87
C ASP A 171 14.01 -6.24 -19.08
N ILE A 172 14.56 -5.02 -19.07
CA ILE A 172 13.80 -3.77 -19.06
C ILE A 172 13.65 -3.19 -20.47
N VAL A 173 12.44 -2.73 -20.81
CA VAL A 173 12.18 -1.88 -21.98
C VAL A 173 11.61 -0.55 -21.54
N PHE A 174 12.25 0.53 -21.97
CA PHE A 174 11.73 1.87 -21.76
C PHE A 174 10.84 2.29 -22.93
N HIS A 175 9.65 2.80 -22.63
CA HIS A 175 8.69 3.36 -23.58
C HIS A 175 8.58 4.87 -23.32
N LEU A 176 9.13 5.71 -24.21
CA LEU A 176 9.11 7.16 -24.05
C LEU A 176 7.93 7.76 -24.81
N TYR A 177 6.96 8.28 -24.08
CA TYR A 177 5.79 8.98 -24.60
C TYR A 177 6.01 10.49 -24.56
N SER A 178 5.93 11.14 -25.73
CA SER A 178 6.08 12.59 -25.83
C SER A 178 5.50 13.17 -27.12
N GLN A 179 5.62 14.49 -27.27
CA GLN A 179 5.36 15.23 -28.50
C GLN A 179 6.67 15.86 -29.00
N GLY A 180 6.80 16.01 -30.31
CA GLY A 180 8.01 16.54 -30.94
C GLY A 180 8.71 15.51 -31.85
N ASN A 181 9.98 15.75 -32.14
CA ASN A 181 10.79 14.88 -33.00
C ASN A 181 11.86 14.13 -32.17
N GLU A 182 12.45 13.10 -32.77
CA GLU A 182 13.40 12.23 -32.07
C GLU A 182 14.70 12.95 -31.64
N GLU A 183 15.14 13.96 -32.38
CA GLU A 183 16.35 14.74 -32.06
C GLU A 183 16.25 15.43 -30.68
N MET A 184 15.04 15.86 -30.29
CA MET A 184 14.77 16.43 -28.96
C MET A 184 15.03 15.43 -27.83
N PHE A 185 15.11 14.14 -28.13
CA PHE A 185 15.28 13.05 -27.17
C PHE A 185 16.57 12.24 -27.39
N ASP A 186 17.54 12.79 -28.13
CA ASP A 186 18.81 12.12 -28.44
C ASP A 186 19.55 11.62 -27.19
N MET A 187 19.48 12.36 -26.07
CA MET A 187 20.11 11.97 -24.81
C MET A 187 19.57 10.66 -24.22
N TYR A 188 18.35 10.26 -24.60
CA TYR A 188 17.72 9.02 -24.14
C TYR A 188 18.13 7.81 -24.98
N LYS A 189 18.64 7.99 -26.20
CA LYS A 189 19.00 6.90 -27.14
C LYS A 189 19.97 5.88 -26.54
N LYS A 190 20.85 6.31 -25.62
CA LYS A 190 21.80 5.42 -24.93
C LYS A 190 21.12 4.35 -24.06
N TYR A 191 19.84 4.52 -23.72
CA TYR A 191 19.03 3.55 -22.99
C TYR A 191 18.13 2.69 -23.90
N ASN A 192 18.26 2.86 -25.22
CA ASN A 192 17.49 2.13 -26.23
C ASN A 192 15.96 2.13 -26.00
N PRO A 193 15.32 3.29 -25.78
CA PRO A 193 13.87 3.35 -25.58
C PRO A 193 13.10 3.10 -26.89
N VAL A 194 11.88 2.60 -26.76
CA VAL A 194 10.86 2.68 -27.81
C VAL A 194 10.25 4.08 -27.76
N PHE A 195 10.38 4.84 -28.83
CA PHE A 195 9.86 6.20 -28.93
C PHE A 195 8.40 6.20 -29.43
N HIS A 196 7.50 6.69 -28.59
CA HIS A 196 6.07 6.91 -28.87
C HIS A 196 5.82 8.42 -29.01
N LEU A 197 6.15 8.97 -30.18
CA LEU A 197 6.11 10.42 -30.43
C LEU A 197 4.90 10.82 -31.28
N ASN A 198 4.10 11.76 -30.78
CA ASN A 198 2.88 12.26 -31.46
C ASN A 198 1.89 11.15 -31.82
N GLU A 199 1.83 10.08 -31.02
CA GLU A 199 0.85 9.02 -31.18
C GLU A 199 -0.55 9.46 -30.72
N ASN A 200 -1.56 8.69 -31.14
CA ASN A 200 -2.94 8.90 -30.72
C ASN A 200 -3.10 8.71 -29.20
N MET A 201 -4.15 9.30 -28.65
CA MET A 201 -4.39 9.33 -27.20
C MET A 201 -4.68 7.94 -26.63
N LEU A 202 -5.45 7.11 -27.34
CA LEU A 202 -5.79 5.76 -26.87
C LEU A 202 -4.57 4.86 -26.61
N PRO A 203 -3.67 4.60 -27.59
CA PRO A 203 -2.48 3.77 -27.33
C PRO A 203 -1.52 4.42 -26.34
N THR A 204 -1.35 5.75 -26.39
CA THR A 204 -0.47 6.49 -25.47
C THR A 204 -0.92 6.34 -24.02
N PHE A 205 -2.20 6.62 -23.73
CA PHE A 205 -2.72 6.54 -22.37
C PHE A 205 -2.79 5.10 -21.88
N THR A 206 -3.21 4.16 -22.74
CA THR A 206 -3.29 2.74 -22.38
C THR A 206 -1.91 2.18 -22.08
N GLY A 207 -0.89 2.50 -22.88
CA GLY A 207 0.48 2.06 -22.64
C GLY A 207 1.06 2.59 -21.33
N MET A 208 0.75 3.85 -20.95
CA MET A 208 1.13 4.37 -19.63
C MET A 208 0.46 3.62 -18.47
N VAL A 209 -0.83 3.28 -18.60
CA VAL A 209 -1.56 2.53 -17.56
C VAL A 209 -1.08 1.08 -17.48
N ALA A 210 -0.71 0.47 -18.59
CA ALA A 210 -0.27 -0.93 -18.70
C ALA A 210 1.13 -1.21 -18.17
N ALA A 211 1.95 -0.19 -17.94
CA ALA A 211 3.36 -0.34 -17.62
C ALA A 211 3.60 -0.96 -16.22
N ASP A 212 4.66 -1.76 -16.09
CA ASP A 212 5.13 -2.30 -14.81
C ASP A 212 5.70 -1.19 -13.90
N ALA A 213 6.22 -0.12 -14.52
CA ALA A 213 6.54 1.12 -13.85
C ALA A 213 6.25 2.34 -14.75
N LEU A 214 5.80 3.44 -14.14
CA LEU A 214 5.43 4.67 -14.83
C LEU A 214 6.15 5.87 -14.22
N VAL A 215 6.97 6.56 -15.02
CA VAL A 215 7.56 7.86 -14.67
C VAL A 215 6.67 8.96 -15.22
N ILE A 216 5.99 9.69 -14.33
CA ILE A 216 5.07 10.75 -14.73
C ILE A 216 5.79 12.10 -14.84
N SER A 217 5.21 13.01 -15.62
CA SER A 217 5.56 14.43 -15.63
C SER A 217 4.56 15.24 -14.80
N ALA A 218 4.82 16.55 -14.66
CA ALA A 218 3.83 17.52 -14.19
C ALA A 218 2.71 17.70 -15.24
N SER A 219 1.83 16.69 -15.32
CA SER A 219 0.74 16.58 -16.27
C SER A 219 -0.42 15.79 -15.67
N SER A 220 -1.62 16.34 -15.75
CA SER A 220 -2.84 15.63 -15.33
C SER A 220 -3.08 14.36 -16.17
N MET A 221 -2.56 14.29 -17.40
CA MET A 221 -2.64 13.08 -18.23
C MET A 221 -1.87 11.92 -17.61
N SER A 222 -0.58 12.10 -17.30
CA SER A 222 0.19 11.03 -16.66
C SER A 222 -0.20 10.82 -15.20
N PHE A 223 -0.72 11.86 -14.52
CA PHE A 223 -1.28 11.70 -13.18
C PHE A 223 -2.51 10.77 -13.20
N ALA A 224 -3.46 11.00 -14.11
CA ALA A 224 -4.63 10.13 -14.29
C ALA A 224 -4.22 8.70 -14.68
N ALA A 225 -3.24 8.55 -15.58
CA ALA A 225 -2.69 7.24 -15.92
C ALA A 225 -2.08 6.54 -14.68
N GLY A 226 -1.35 7.28 -13.86
CA GLY A 226 -0.77 6.77 -12.61
C GLY A 226 -1.82 6.32 -11.58
N LEU A 227 -3.00 6.95 -11.53
CA LEU A 227 -4.09 6.51 -10.64
C LEU A 227 -4.64 5.13 -11.06
N LEU A 228 -4.64 4.84 -12.36
CA LEU A 228 -5.16 3.60 -12.93
C LEU A 228 -4.08 2.51 -13.05
N CYS A 229 -2.81 2.88 -13.08
CA CYS A 229 -1.67 1.96 -13.17
C CYS A 229 -1.64 1.02 -11.96
N ASP A 230 -1.36 -0.27 -12.22
CA ASP A 230 -1.09 -1.27 -11.17
C ASP A 230 0.42 -1.38 -10.87
N GLY A 231 1.26 -0.84 -11.76
CA GLY A 231 2.71 -0.78 -11.62
C GLY A 231 3.22 0.28 -10.64
N VAL A 232 4.55 0.36 -10.53
CA VAL A 232 5.21 1.33 -9.65
C VAL A 232 5.23 2.71 -10.30
N VAL A 233 4.62 3.70 -9.65
CA VAL A 233 4.59 5.08 -10.16
C VAL A 233 5.70 5.92 -9.54
N TYR A 234 6.58 6.47 -10.38
CA TYR A 234 7.58 7.45 -10.04
C TYR A 234 7.00 8.86 -10.26
N TYR A 235 6.78 9.56 -9.15
CA TYR A 235 6.10 10.84 -9.13
C TYR A 235 7.08 12.01 -9.32
N HIS A 236 6.74 12.92 -10.22
CA HIS A 236 7.32 14.25 -10.30
C HIS A 236 6.41 15.24 -9.57
N PRO A 237 6.94 16.09 -8.67
CA PRO A 237 6.16 17.13 -8.01
C PRO A 237 5.28 17.92 -8.97
N PHE A 238 4.00 17.93 -8.64
CA PHE A 238 2.92 18.55 -9.40
C PHE A 238 1.97 19.23 -8.40
N TRP A 239 1.13 20.16 -8.87
CA TRP A 239 0.12 20.82 -8.03
C TRP A 239 -0.85 19.85 -7.32
N HIS A 240 -0.96 18.60 -7.77
CA HIS A 240 -1.68 17.53 -7.06
C HIS A 240 -0.73 16.71 -6.18
N LYS A 241 -1.10 16.48 -4.92
CA LYS A 241 -0.36 15.57 -4.03
C LYS A 241 -0.27 14.14 -4.58
N PRO A 242 0.86 13.45 -4.43
CA PRO A 242 0.98 12.05 -4.85
C PRO A 242 0.09 11.15 -3.99
N VAL A 243 -0.22 9.96 -4.52
CA VAL A 243 -0.68 8.83 -3.71
C VAL A 243 0.49 8.36 -2.83
N ASP A 244 0.22 7.91 -1.60
CA ASP A 244 1.24 7.43 -0.66
C ASP A 244 2.09 6.26 -1.20
N THR A 245 1.55 5.51 -2.16
CA THR A 245 2.21 4.41 -2.86
C THR A 245 3.20 4.86 -3.95
N TRP A 246 3.26 6.15 -4.29
CA TRP A 246 4.11 6.64 -5.38
C TRP A 246 5.50 7.07 -4.89
N ILE A 247 6.52 6.74 -5.68
CA ILE A 247 7.92 7.08 -5.40
C ILE A 247 8.17 8.54 -5.83
N SER A 248 8.11 9.47 -4.88
CA SER A 248 8.45 10.89 -5.07
C SER A 248 9.87 11.20 -4.62
N ASP A 249 10.43 12.36 -4.99
CA ASP A 249 11.73 12.79 -4.45
C ASP A 249 11.72 13.03 -2.93
N ASN A 250 10.54 13.25 -2.35
CA ASN A 250 10.34 13.35 -0.90
C ASN A 250 10.31 11.96 -0.20
N ASN A 251 9.98 10.89 -0.93
CA ASN A 251 9.95 9.50 -0.44
C ASN A 251 11.07 8.63 -1.05
N LYS A 252 11.92 9.20 -1.92
CA LYS A 252 12.96 8.53 -2.73
C LYS A 252 13.92 7.70 -1.89
N ASN A 253 14.23 8.19 -0.70
CA ASN A 253 15.25 7.61 0.19
C ASN A 253 14.77 6.35 0.91
N ASN A 254 13.47 6.06 0.86
CA ASN A 254 12.90 4.99 1.68
C ASN A 254 12.55 3.75 0.86
N TYR A 255 12.30 3.82 -0.45
CA TYR A 255 12.02 2.59 -1.22
C TYR A 255 13.25 1.67 -1.26
N ILE A 256 13.06 0.37 -1.06
CA ILE A 256 14.08 -0.65 -1.33
C ILE A 256 13.47 -1.79 -2.16
N SER A 257 14.26 -2.39 -3.06
CA SER A 257 13.77 -3.52 -3.87
C SER A 257 13.39 -4.71 -2.96
N PRO A 258 12.25 -5.38 -3.18
CA PRO A 258 11.88 -6.59 -2.44
C PRO A 258 12.96 -7.66 -2.47
N ASP A 259 13.76 -7.73 -3.54
CA ASP A 259 14.85 -8.69 -3.71
C ASP A 259 15.99 -8.51 -2.70
N THR A 260 16.01 -7.39 -1.98
CA THR A 260 16.96 -7.13 -0.88
C THR A 260 16.55 -7.78 0.44
N LEU A 261 15.32 -8.29 0.55
CA LEU A 261 14.81 -8.97 1.74
C LEU A 261 14.60 -10.46 1.46
N PRO A 262 15.47 -11.36 1.98
CA PRO A 262 15.34 -12.80 1.75
C PRO A 262 13.97 -13.38 2.10
N PHE A 263 13.27 -12.76 3.05
CA PHE A 263 11.91 -13.14 3.43
C PHE A 263 10.89 -13.02 2.28
N LEU A 264 11.10 -12.11 1.33
CA LEU A 264 10.17 -11.84 0.23
C LEU A 264 10.53 -12.56 -1.08
N THR A 265 11.76 -13.03 -1.22
CA THR A 265 12.29 -13.60 -2.47
C THR A 265 11.94 -15.06 -2.70
N GLU A 266 11.66 -15.83 -1.64
CA GLU A 266 11.29 -17.24 -1.73
C GLU A 266 9.96 -17.51 -1.03
N GLU A 267 9.24 -18.55 -1.47
CA GLU A 267 8.11 -19.08 -0.69
C GLU A 267 8.60 -19.59 0.67
N LEU A 268 7.81 -19.34 1.72
CA LEU A 268 8.21 -19.68 3.08
C LEU A 268 8.28 -21.21 3.27
N LYS A 269 9.47 -21.72 3.58
CA LYS A 269 9.70 -23.16 3.82
C LYS A 269 9.28 -23.52 5.24
N ILE A 270 8.02 -23.91 5.41
CA ILE A 270 7.48 -24.42 6.67
C ILE A 270 7.59 -25.96 6.69
N PRO A 271 8.18 -26.60 7.72
CA PRO A 271 8.32 -28.06 7.73
C PRO A 271 7.00 -28.80 7.68
N GLU A 272 6.92 -29.94 6.99
CA GLU A 272 5.71 -30.77 6.83
C GLU A 272 5.05 -31.19 8.14
N SER A 273 5.81 -31.26 9.24
CA SER A 273 5.26 -31.54 10.57
C SER A 273 4.37 -30.42 11.11
N CYS A 274 4.53 -29.19 10.64
CA CYS A 274 3.74 -28.04 11.09
C CYS A 274 2.43 -27.96 10.30
N LYS A 275 1.31 -27.84 11.03
CA LYS A 275 -0.05 -27.73 10.50
C LYS A 275 -0.70 -26.38 10.78
N ASN A 276 -0.18 -25.64 11.76
CA ASN A 276 -0.70 -24.35 12.17
C ASN A 276 0.35 -23.27 11.96
N VAL A 277 -0.07 -22.07 11.57
CA VAL A 277 0.80 -20.88 11.49
C VAL A 277 0.28 -19.81 12.43
N LYS A 278 1.20 -19.18 13.15
CA LYS A 278 0.97 -17.98 13.96
C LYS A 278 1.98 -16.90 13.61
N ILE A 279 1.60 -15.65 13.84
CA ILE A 279 2.45 -14.49 13.58
C ILE A 279 2.60 -13.71 14.89
N ASP A 280 3.84 -13.35 15.22
CA ASP A 280 4.18 -12.55 16.40
C ASP A 280 4.94 -11.29 15.95
N VAL A 281 4.29 -10.13 16.03
CA VAL A 281 4.86 -8.84 15.65
C VAL A 281 5.23 -8.08 16.92
N GLY A 282 6.53 -7.83 17.10
CA GLY A 282 7.07 -7.32 18.35
C GLY A 282 7.47 -8.45 19.30
N LEU A 283 8.41 -9.31 18.87
CA LEU A 283 8.88 -10.43 19.69
C LEU A 283 9.51 -9.97 21.02
N SER A 284 10.06 -8.74 21.03
CA SER A 284 10.86 -8.20 22.12
C SER A 284 12.04 -9.11 22.47
N TYR A 285 12.82 -8.78 23.50
CA TYR A 285 14.01 -9.57 23.86
C TYR A 285 13.70 -10.91 24.56
N THR A 286 12.43 -11.19 24.88
CA THR A 286 12.03 -12.40 25.64
C THR A 286 11.44 -13.50 24.76
N VAL A 287 10.79 -13.16 23.63
CA VAL A 287 10.17 -14.13 22.72
C VAL A 287 9.08 -14.98 23.41
N ASN A 288 8.56 -14.52 24.55
CA ASN A 288 7.77 -15.36 25.46
C ASN A 288 6.48 -15.89 24.82
N HIS A 289 5.77 -15.07 24.04
CA HIS A 289 4.51 -15.49 23.41
C HIS A 289 4.74 -16.61 22.40
N ALA A 290 5.65 -16.40 21.44
CA ALA A 290 6.05 -17.41 20.48
C ALA A 290 6.50 -18.71 21.15
N LEU A 291 7.34 -18.64 22.19
CA LEU A 291 7.81 -19.84 22.91
C LEU A 291 6.67 -20.59 23.60
N ASN A 292 5.76 -19.87 24.27
CA ASN A 292 4.58 -20.47 24.91
C ASN A 292 3.68 -21.18 23.89
N TRP A 293 3.53 -20.63 22.68
CA TRP A 293 2.79 -21.31 21.62
C TRP A 293 3.50 -22.56 21.12
N LEU A 294 4.81 -22.48 20.90
CA LEU A 294 5.62 -23.59 20.39
C LEU A 294 5.68 -24.77 21.36
N ASP A 295 5.59 -24.49 22.65
CA ASP A 295 5.56 -25.48 23.72
C ASP A 295 4.24 -26.24 23.82
N LYS A 296 3.12 -25.52 23.66
CA LYS A 296 1.77 -26.09 23.86
C LYS A 296 1.17 -26.65 22.58
N ASP A 297 1.51 -26.09 21.43
CA ASP A 297 1.10 -26.58 20.13
C ASP A 297 2.32 -27.13 19.40
N LYS A 298 2.43 -28.47 19.29
CA LYS A 298 3.58 -29.14 18.66
C LYS A 298 3.60 -29.02 17.14
N ASP A 299 2.45 -28.69 16.53
CA ASP A 299 2.26 -28.57 15.10
C ASP A 299 2.30 -27.09 14.64
N CYS A 300 2.63 -26.16 15.53
CA CYS A 300 2.70 -24.73 15.21
C CYS A 300 4.05 -24.32 14.60
N PHE A 301 4.00 -23.51 13.55
CA PHE A 301 5.11 -22.69 13.06
C PHE A 301 4.83 -21.22 13.41
N VAL A 302 5.83 -20.49 13.90
CA VAL A 302 5.71 -19.07 14.26
C VAL A 302 6.59 -18.22 13.34
N ILE A 303 5.97 -17.19 12.75
CA ILE A 303 6.68 -16.15 12.00
C ILE A 303 6.75 -14.92 12.90
N GLY A 304 7.96 -14.63 13.38
CA GLY A 304 8.25 -13.55 14.30
C GLY A 304 8.92 -12.35 13.64
N PHE A 305 8.61 -11.15 14.11
CA PHE A 305 9.18 -9.89 13.65
C PHE A 305 9.72 -9.06 14.82
N GLU A 306 10.98 -8.64 14.71
CA GLU A 306 11.65 -7.77 15.67
C GLU A 306 12.72 -6.92 14.94
N PRO A 307 12.48 -5.63 14.69
CA PRO A 307 13.46 -4.76 14.05
C PRO A 307 14.61 -4.32 14.98
N ASN A 308 14.44 -4.33 16.30
CA ASN A 308 15.44 -3.85 17.26
C ASN A 308 16.63 -4.83 17.35
N GLN A 309 17.81 -4.39 16.91
CA GLN A 309 19.02 -5.22 16.95
C GLN A 309 19.46 -5.58 18.38
N ALA A 310 19.23 -4.70 19.36
CA ALA A 310 19.54 -4.97 20.76
C ALA A 310 18.60 -6.03 21.33
N SER A 311 17.31 -6.01 20.97
CA SER A 311 16.36 -7.07 21.36
C SER A 311 16.79 -8.42 20.80
N ILE A 312 17.10 -8.50 19.51
CA ILE A 312 17.60 -9.74 18.88
C ILE A 312 18.92 -10.20 19.50
N ALA A 313 19.86 -9.29 19.72
CA ALA A 313 21.13 -9.62 20.36
C ALA A 313 20.91 -10.17 21.78
N ARG A 314 19.91 -9.66 22.52
CA ARG A 314 19.52 -10.20 23.82
C ARG A 314 18.88 -11.59 23.71
N MET A 315 18.04 -11.86 22.71
CA MET A 315 17.49 -13.21 22.47
C MET A 315 18.63 -14.24 22.35
N HIS A 316 19.70 -13.90 21.62
CA HIS A 316 20.87 -14.77 21.47
C HIS A 316 21.79 -14.80 22.71
N ARG A 317 21.81 -13.75 23.54
CA ARG A 317 22.64 -13.64 24.77
C ARG A 317 21.98 -14.20 26.04
N TYR A 318 20.66 -14.44 26.04
CA TYR A 318 19.99 -15.18 27.12
C TYR A 318 20.54 -16.60 27.31
N ASN A 319 21.47 -17.04 26.45
CA ASN A 319 22.43 -18.12 26.66
C ASN A 319 23.35 -18.01 27.90
N TYR A 320 23.50 -16.85 28.57
CA TYR A 320 24.54 -16.70 29.62
C TYR A 320 24.18 -15.98 30.93
N MET A 321 23.01 -15.35 31.11
CA MET A 321 22.80 -14.43 32.27
C MET A 321 21.47 -14.56 33.05
N SER A 322 20.77 -15.69 32.97
CA SER A 322 19.40 -15.81 33.51
C SER A 322 19.27 -16.12 35.02
N ALA A 323 20.23 -15.76 35.87
CA ALA A 323 20.16 -16.11 37.29
C ALA A 323 19.32 -15.17 38.20
N ASN A 324 18.90 -13.98 37.77
CA ASN A 324 18.44 -12.94 38.72
C ASN A 324 17.18 -12.11 38.36
N ILE A 325 16.33 -12.50 37.39
CA ILE A 325 15.06 -11.79 37.14
C ILE A 325 13.86 -12.66 37.61
N PRO A 326 13.13 -12.25 38.67
CA PRO A 326 11.93 -12.97 39.13
C PRO A 326 10.84 -13.00 38.05
N GLY A 327 10.28 -14.18 37.77
CA GLY A 327 9.15 -14.36 36.84
C GLY A 327 9.54 -14.67 35.38
N ILE A 328 10.83 -14.67 35.04
CA ILE A 328 11.32 -15.13 33.73
C ILE A 328 11.85 -16.57 33.91
N GLU A 329 11.16 -17.55 33.35
CA GLU A 329 11.67 -18.92 33.30
C GLU A 329 12.97 -18.95 32.50
N THR A 330 14.02 -19.57 33.07
CA THR A 330 15.29 -19.73 32.40
C THR A 330 15.14 -20.69 31.22
N PHE A 331 15.16 -20.17 29.99
CA PHE A 331 15.07 -21.02 28.81
C PHE A 331 16.39 -21.75 28.53
N ASN A 332 16.27 -23.02 28.14
CA ASN A 332 17.40 -23.84 27.71
C ASN A 332 17.78 -23.45 26.28
N GLU A 333 19.01 -22.98 26.07
CA GLU A 333 19.61 -22.66 24.76
C GLU A 333 19.29 -23.70 23.68
N LYS A 334 19.40 -24.99 24.02
CA LYS A 334 19.14 -26.09 23.07
C LYS A 334 17.70 -26.09 22.56
N LYS A 335 16.75 -25.68 23.41
CA LYS A 335 15.32 -25.64 23.08
C LYS A 335 15.02 -24.44 22.18
N MET A 336 15.59 -23.27 22.46
CA MET A 336 15.47 -22.10 21.59
C MET A 336 16.08 -22.37 20.20
N ASN A 337 17.30 -22.92 20.16
CA ASN A 337 17.95 -23.28 18.90
C ASN A 337 17.12 -24.31 18.13
N TYR A 338 16.56 -25.33 18.81
CA TYR A 338 15.64 -26.27 18.17
C TYR A 338 14.45 -25.56 17.53
N TYR A 339 13.83 -24.59 18.21
CA TYR A 339 12.73 -23.83 17.62
C TYR A 339 13.18 -22.97 16.45
N ILE A 340 14.27 -22.21 16.56
CA ILE A 340 14.76 -21.38 15.46
C ILE A 340 15.08 -22.24 14.22
N ASP A 341 15.68 -23.41 14.42
CA ASP A 341 16.08 -24.29 13.32
C ASP A 341 14.89 -25.01 12.66
N ASN A 342 13.71 -25.05 13.30
CA ASN A 342 12.60 -25.89 12.85
C ASN A 342 11.24 -25.19 12.78
N ARG A 343 10.88 -24.38 13.78
CA ARG A 343 9.49 -23.95 14.01
C ARG A 343 9.30 -22.45 14.25
N LEU A 344 10.38 -21.68 14.32
CA LEU A 344 10.37 -20.25 14.60
C LEU A 344 11.25 -19.52 13.58
N LEU A 345 10.64 -18.66 12.77
CA LEU A 345 11.36 -17.73 11.91
C LEU A 345 11.42 -16.35 12.57
N ILE A 346 12.60 -15.76 12.69
CA ILE A 346 12.78 -14.41 13.26
C ILE A 346 13.25 -13.46 12.15
N ASN A 347 12.47 -12.41 11.89
CA ASN A 347 12.75 -11.42 10.87
C ASN A 347 13.13 -10.07 11.48
N LYS A 348 14.25 -9.49 11.00
CA LYS A 348 14.72 -8.15 11.40
C LYS A 348 14.03 -7.04 10.62
N ILE A 349 12.70 -7.06 10.61
CA ILE A 349 11.85 -6.24 9.75
C ILE A 349 10.72 -5.68 10.62
N ALA A 350 10.40 -4.40 10.46
CA ALA A 350 9.21 -3.81 11.08
C ALA A 350 7.99 -3.97 10.15
N LEU A 351 6.79 -3.93 10.70
CA LEU A 351 5.56 -3.90 9.92
C LEU A 351 4.88 -2.54 10.04
N SER A 352 4.22 -2.11 8.98
CA SER A 352 3.38 -0.89 8.95
C SER A 352 2.42 -0.95 7.76
N ASP A 353 1.51 0.02 7.65
CA ASP A 353 0.69 0.22 6.46
C ASP A 353 1.54 0.77 5.30
N THR A 354 2.16 -0.16 4.56
CA THR A 354 2.98 0.17 3.40
C THR A 354 2.67 -0.73 2.20
N PRO A 355 2.49 -0.14 1.01
CA PRO A 355 2.15 -0.87 -0.22
C PRO A 355 3.38 -1.50 -0.90
N TYR A 356 4.59 -1.01 -0.59
CA TYR A 356 5.87 -1.49 -1.09
C TYR A 356 6.88 -1.59 0.07
N VAL A 357 7.99 -2.29 -0.20
CA VAL A 357 9.08 -2.45 0.76
C VAL A 357 9.82 -1.12 0.88
N LYS A 358 9.93 -0.61 2.10
CA LYS A 358 10.62 0.64 2.37
C LYS A 358 11.54 0.54 3.58
N THR A 359 12.31 1.59 3.85
CA THR A 359 13.02 1.80 5.09
C THR A 359 12.38 2.93 5.86
N MET A 360 12.44 2.85 7.19
CA MET A 360 11.98 3.91 8.08
C MET A 360 12.95 4.07 9.24
N SER A 361 12.93 5.26 9.85
CA SER A 361 13.57 5.44 11.15
C SER A 361 12.88 4.58 12.20
N PHE A 362 13.69 3.98 13.06
CA PHE A 362 13.24 3.16 14.18
C PHE A 362 13.87 3.68 15.46
N TYR A 363 13.04 4.01 16.44
CA TYR A 363 13.42 4.62 17.70
C TYR A 363 13.69 3.53 18.73
N ASN A 364 14.98 3.20 18.90
CA ASN A 364 15.45 2.21 19.85
C ASN A 364 15.55 2.83 21.24
N THR A 365 14.60 2.52 22.12
CA THR A 365 14.58 2.95 23.51
C THR A 365 15.66 2.21 24.33
N HIS A 366 16.43 2.94 25.13
CA HIS A 366 17.58 2.36 25.86
C HIS A 366 17.19 1.77 27.20
N LYS A 367 16.16 2.34 27.84
CA LYS A 367 15.69 1.89 29.15
C LYS A 367 15.02 0.52 29.04
N ASP A 368 14.12 0.37 28.07
CA ASP A 368 13.51 -0.91 27.71
C ASP A 368 13.44 -1.04 26.19
N CYS A 369 14.33 -1.82 25.59
CA CYS A 369 14.36 -2.00 24.14
C CYS A 369 13.13 -2.74 23.58
N GLY A 370 12.27 -3.32 24.42
CA GLY A 370 10.98 -3.86 24.03
C GLY A 370 9.94 -2.79 23.69
N THR A 371 10.17 -1.54 24.11
CA THR A 371 9.26 -0.39 23.86
C THR A 371 9.67 0.46 22.65
N SER A 372 10.47 -0.12 21.76
CA SER A 372 10.99 0.57 20.57
C SER A 372 9.95 0.59 19.45
N SER A 373 9.93 1.65 18.65
CA SER A 373 8.85 1.87 17.68
C SER A 373 9.31 2.53 16.38
N LEU A 374 8.50 2.41 15.33
CA LEU A 374 8.58 3.26 14.13
C LEU A 374 8.18 4.71 14.42
N TYR A 375 7.47 4.95 15.51
CA TYR A 375 7.04 6.25 16.00
C TYR A 375 7.95 6.74 17.12
N LYS A 376 8.09 8.06 17.24
CA LYS A 376 8.97 8.65 18.26
C LYS A 376 8.29 8.54 19.64
N PRO A 377 8.93 7.97 20.67
CA PRO A 377 8.32 7.88 22.00
C PRO A 377 8.15 9.26 22.65
N ILE A 378 7.05 9.44 23.37
CA ILE A 378 6.75 10.61 24.20
C ILE A 378 7.06 10.25 25.65
N ASP A 379 8.18 10.75 26.18
CA ASP A 379 8.73 10.31 27.47
C ASP A 379 7.73 10.46 28.62
N GLU A 380 6.93 11.52 28.64
CA GLU A 380 5.94 11.78 29.69
C GLU A 380 4.71 10.88 29.63
N MET A 381 4.53 10.15 28.53
CA MET A 381 3.35 9.32 28.26
C MET A 381 3.65 7.83 28.40
N SER A 382 4.74 7.41 29.05
CA SER A 382 4.96 5.97 29.26
C SER A 382 3.86 5.37 30.16
N LYS A 383 3.35 4.19 29.78
CA LYS A 383 2.30 3.46 30.50
C LYS A 383 2.71 3.10 31.92
N ASP A 384 4.01 2.92 32.17
CA ASP A 384 4.58 2.63 33.48
C ASP A 384 4.85 3.89 34.34
N GLY A 385 4.66 5.09 33.77
CA GLY A 385 4.88 6.39 34.42
C GLY A 385 6.36 6.73 34.68
N ASN A 386 7.30 5.91 34.21
CA ASN A 386 8.73 6.08 34.48
C ASN A 386 9.53 6.62 33.28
N GLY A 387 8.85 6.97 32.19
CA GLY A 387 9.41 7.39 30.91
C GLY A 387 10.09 6.28 30.10
N PHE A 388 10.32 6.57 28.82
CA PHE A 388 11.09 5.75 27.88
C PHE A 388 12.60 6.01 27.99
N GLY A 389 12.98 7.17 28.54
CA GLY A 389 14.35 7.63 28.67
C GLY A 389 15.00 7.97 27.33
N LYS A 390 16.32 7.80 27.26
CA LYS A 390 17.08 8.04 26.02
C LYS A 390 16.75 6.99 24.98
N TYR A 391 16.78 7.41 23.72
CA TYR A 391 16.67 6.53 22.55
C TYR A 391 17.75 6.84 21.52
N SER A 392 18.02 5.88 20.64
CA SER A 392 18.81 6.05 19.42
C SER A 392 17.95 5.74 18.20
N MET A 393 18.28 6.32 17.05
CA MET A 393 17.58 6.07 15.80
C MET A 393 18.42 5.18 14.89
N ASP A 394 17.82 4.10 14.41
CA ASP A 394 18.37 3.29 13.31
C ASP A 394 17.45 3.36 12.09
N THR A 395 17.90 2.85 10.95
CA THR A 395 17.06 2.66 9.76
C THR A 395 16.79 1.17 9.59
N VAL A 396 15.52 0.80 9.48
CA VAL A 396 15.08 -0.61 9.38
C VAL A 396 14.20 -0.82 8.16
N PRO A 397 14.21 -2.03 7.55
CA PRO A 397 13.24 -2.37 6.52
C PRO A 397 11.84 -2.49 7.11
N VAL A 398 10.85 -2.11 6.31
CA VAL A 398 9.42 -2.08 6.65
C VAL A 398 8.60 -2.69 5.52
N ILE A 399 7.72 -3.63 5.86
CA ILE A 399 6.79 -4.30 4.96
C ILE A 399 5.36 -4.26 5.53
N SER A 400 4.35 -4.62 4.73
CA SER A 400 2.99 -4.80 5.23
C SER A 400 2.71 -6.24 5.67
N LEU A 401 1.71 -6.40 6.54
CA LEU A 401 1.19 -7.72 6.91
C LEU A 401 0.63 -8.47 5.70
N ARG A 402 0.06 -7.78 4.69
CA ARG A 402 -0.33 -8.41 3.42
C ARG A 402 0.84 -9.13 2.74
N MET A 403 1.99 -8.47 2.63
CA MET A 403 3.20 -9.09 2.03
C MET A 403 3.63 -10.34 2.79
N VAL A 404 3.54 -10.33 4.13
CA VAL A 404 3.80 -11.52 4.96
C VAL A 404 2.82 -12.64 4.64
N LEU A 405 1.53 -12.35 4.62
CA LEU A 405 0.48 -13.35 4.37
C LEU A 405 0.57 -13.96 2.96
N GLU A 406 1.03 -13.19 1.97
CA GLU A 406 1.27 -13.64 0.60
C GLU A 406 2.44 -14.63 0.47
N ARG A 407 3.32 -14.74 1.47
CA ARG A 407 4.41 -15.73 1.52
C ARG A 407 4.02 -17.05 2.16
N ILE A 408 2.84 -17.13 2.74
CA ILE A 408 2.33 -18.35 3.37
C ILE A 408 1.48 -19.11 2.35
N ASN A 409 1.89 -20.34 2.02
CA ASN A 409 1.20 -21.21 1.08
C ASN A 409 -0.30 -21.35 1.42
N LYS A 410 -1.17 -20.74 0.61
CA LYS A 410 -2.62 -20.70 0.87
C LYS A 410 -3.30 -22.06 0.77
N THR A 411 -2.75 -22.97 -0.05
CA THR A 411 -3.30 -24.32 -0.21
C THR A 411 -3.03 -25.17 1.03
N ARG A 412 -1.81 -25.07 1.59
CA ARG A 412 -1.42 -25.82 2.77
C ARG A 412 -1.90 -25.18 4.08
N PHE A 413 -1.89 -23.86 4.15
CA PHE A 413 -2.32 -23.08 5.30
C PHE A 413 -3.40 -22.08 4.87
N PRO A 414 -4.65 -22.55 4.67
CA PRO A 414 -5.75 -21.69 4.27
C PRO A 414 -6.02 -20.61 5.33
N ILE A 415 -5.84 -20.95 6.61
CA ILE A 415 -6.03 -20.07 7.76
C ILE A 415 -4.72 -19.81 8.52
N ILE A 416 -4.66 -18.67 9.18
CA ILE A 416 -3.67 -18.31 10.19
C ILE A 416 -4.39 -18.29 11.54
N GLY A 417 -3.95 -19.16 12.45
CA GLY A 417 -4.69 -19.39 13.69
C GLY A 417 -4.69 -18.17 14.62
N TYR A 418 -3.55 -17.51 14.76
CA TYR A 418 -3.42 -16.39 15.69
C TYR A 418 -2.35 -15.40 15.25
N ILE A 419 -2.66 -14.10 15.36
CA ILE A 419 -1.69 -13.01 15.23
C ILE A 419 -1.67 -12.24 16.55
N LYS A 420 -0.47 -12.04 17.11
CA LYS A 420 -0.21 -11.05 18.15
C LYS A 420 0.56 -9.88 17.54
N ILE A 421 0.10 -8.67 17.80
CA ILE A 421 0.75 -7.43 17.39
C ILE A 421 0.99 -6.62 18.64
N ASP A 422 2.22 -6.11 18.75
CA ASP A 422 2.68 -5.26 19.83
C ASP A 422 3.86 -4.49 19.28
N ALA A 423 3.54 -3.54 18.41
CA ALA A 423 4.51 -2.78 17.64
C ALA A 423 4.58 -1.33 18.11
N GLN A 424 4.14 -1.11 19.36
CA GLN A 424 4.33 0.12 20.12
C GLN A 424 3.83 1.34 19.34
N GLY A 425 2.50 1.42 19.18
CA GLY A 425 1.79 2.44 18.43
C GLY A 425 1.55 2.16 16.94
N ALA A 426 2.25 1.20 16.32
CA ALA A 426 2.05 0.86 14.90
C ALA A 426 0.93 -0.18 14.65
N ASP A 427 0.33 -0.71 15.70
CA ASP A 427 -0.52 -1.90 15.66
C ASP A 427 -1.71 -1.76 14.70
N LEU A 428 -2.47 -0.67 14.80
CA LEU A 428 -3.63 -0.46 13.92
C LEU A 428 -3.23 -0.36 12.44
N ASP A 429 -2.09 0.27 12.14
CA ASP A 429 -1.59 0.36 10.77
C ASP A 429 -1.19 -1.02 10.24
N ILE A 430 -0.55 -1.85 11.07
CA ILE A 430 -0.19 -3.22 10.73
C ILE A 430 -1.44 -4.05 10.44
N ILE A 431 -2.48 -3.95 11.28
CA ILE A 431 -3.77 -4.63 11.06
C ILE A 431 -4.37 -4.20 9.72
N LYS A 432 -4.45 -2.89 9.45
CA LYS A 432 -4.99 -2.35 8.19
C LYS A 432 -4.23 -2.84 6.97
N SER A 433 -2.91 -2.97 7.11
CA SER A 433 -2.02 -3.39 6.03
C SER A 433 -2.25 -4.84 5.54
N ALA A 434 -3.03 -5.66 6.27
CA ALA A 434 -3.38 -7.02 5.84
C ALA A 434 -4.37 -7.05 4.66
N GLY A 435 -5.16 -5.99 4.46
CA GLY A 435 -6.20 -5.92 3.44
C GLY A 435 -7.24 -7.04 3.59
N GLU A 436 -7.76 -7.53 2.46
CA GLU A 436 -8.82 -8.57 2.42
C GLU A 436 -8.42 -9.88 3.12
N GLN A 437 -7.12 -10.20 3.17
CA GLN A 437 -6.64 -11.41 3.83
C GLN A 437 -6.92 -11.43 5.35
N LEU A 438 -7.15 -10.26 5.96
CA LEU A 438 -7.53 -10.16 7.36
C LEU A 438 -8.81 -10.95 7.64
N LYS A 439 -9.89 -10.66 6.90
CA LYS A 439 -11.20 -11.31 7.09
C LYS A 439 -11.26 -12.71 6.47
N GLU A 440 -10.43 -12.99 5.47
CA GLU A 440 -10.43 -14.27 4.76
C GLU A 440 -9.62 -15.38 5.44
N ARG A 441 -8.60 -15.03 6.23
CA ARG A 441 -7.61 -16.03 6.69
C ARG A 441 -7.31 -16.00 8.18
N ILE A 442 -7.56 -14.89 8.88
CA ILE A 442 -7.14 -14.75 10.28
C ILE A 442 -8.28 -15.18 11.20
N VAL A 443 -8.01 -16.13 12.12
CA VAL A 443 -9.00 -16.60 13.10
C VAL A 443 -9.02 -15.66 14.32
N TRP A 444 -7.88 -15.53 15.00
CA TRP A 444 -7.72 -14.69 16.19
C TRP A 444 -6.68 -13.60 15.96
N LEU A 445 -6.93 -12.40 16.51
CA LEU A 445 -5.97 -11.30 16.53
C LEU A 445 -5.97 -10.61 17.88
N THR A 446 -4.80 -10.37 18.46
CA THR A 446 -4.62 -9.50 19.63
C THR A 446 -3.64 -8.40 19.29
N ALA A 447 -3.93 -7.17 19.69
CA ALA A 447 -3.10 -6.00 19.40
C ALA A 447 -3.13 -4.99 20.55
N GLU A 448 -2.01 -4.30 20.80
CA GLU A 448 -1.94 -3.25 21.82
C GLU A 448 -2.43 -1.91 21.23
N ALA A 449 -3.21 -1.17 22.02
CA ALA A 449 -3.82 0.09 21.63
C ALA A 449 -3.14 1.29 22.33
N ASP A 450 -1.82 1.35 22.19
CA ASP A 450 -0.92 2.18 22.98
C ASP A 450 -0.34 3.39 22.23
N GLY A 451 -0.95 3.77 21.11
CA GLY A 451 -0.47 4.84 20.23
C GLY A 451 -0.32 6.21 20.90
N TRP A 452 -1.06 6.47 21.98
CA TRP A 452 -0.96 7.70 22.77
C TRP A 452 0.42 7.92 23.40
N GLN A 453 1.26 6.88 23.49
CA GLN A 453 2.62 6.97 23.99
C GLN A 453 3.63 7.46 22.94
N TYR A 454 3.23 7.59 21.66
CA TYR A 454 4.15 7.84 20.55
C TYR A 454 3.65 8.97 19.61
N GLU A 455 4.56 9.87 19.21
CA GLU A 455 4.23 11.02 18.35
C GLU A 455 3.70 10.56 16.99
N GLY A 456 2.45 10.96 16.68
CA GLY A 456 1.80 10.66 15.40
C GLY A 456 1.10 9.29 15.34
N ALA A 457 1.10 8.53 16.43
CA ALA A 457 0.44 7.21 16.52
C ALA A 457 -0.93 7.26 17.20
N ASP A 458 -1.49 8.44 17.48
CA ASP A 458 -2.75 8.62 18.25
C ASP A 458 -3.95 7.82 17.71
N ASN A 459 -3.92 7.49 16.41
CA ASN A 459 -4.95 6.66 15.79
C ASN A 459 -4.94 5.21 16.28
N CYS A 460 -3.82 4.70 16.79
CA CYS A 460 -3.72 3.39 17.42
C CYS A 460 -4.28 3.46 18.85
N ASN A 461 -5.60 3.40 18.95
CA ASN A 461 -6.35 3.38 20.20
C ASN A 461 -7.50 2.38 20.10
N GLU A 462 -8.06 1.98 21.25
CA GLU A 462 -9.05 0.89 21.31
C GLU A 462 -10.28 1.19 20.45
N LYS A 463 -10.77 2.44 20.48
CA LYS A 463 -11.98 2.82 19.73
C LYS A 463 -11.77 2.62 18.23
N ASN A 464 -10.70 3.17 17.68
CA ASN A 464 -10.41 3.06 16.25
C ASN A 464 -10.13 1.61 15.84
N MET A 465 -9.49 0.83 16.71
CA MET A 465 -9.22 -0.58 16.49
C MET A 465 -10.52 -1.40 16.49
N ASP A 466 -11.41 -1.18 17.47
CA ASP A 466 -12.73 -1.81 17.54
C ASP A 466 -13.55 -1.50 16.29
N GLU A 467 -13.66 -0.22 15.93
CA GLU A 467 -14.41 0.23 14.74
C GLU A 467 -13.87 -0.45 13.47
N TYR A 468 -12.55 -0.50 13.30
CA TYR A 468 -11.94 -1.16 12.15
C TYR A 468 -12.19 -2.67 12.16
N MET A 469 -11.87 -3.37 13.25
CA MET A 469 -12.01 -4.83 13.32
C MET A 469 -13.45 -5.28 13.12
N ILE A 470 -14.42 -4.57 13.71
CA ILE A 470 -15.86 -4.85 13.50
C ILE A 470 -16.25 -4.64 12.02
N SER A 471 -15.74 -3.59 11.37
CA SER A 471 -15.98 -3.37 9.93
C SER A 471 -15.44 -4.50 9.05
N GLN A 472 -14.43 -5.23 9.54
CA GLN A 472 -13.81 -6.37 8.85
C GLN A 472 -14.44 -7.72 9.21
N GLY A 473 -15.57 -7.74 9.94
CA GLY A 473 -16.28 -8.97 10.30
C GLY A 473 -15.72 -9.68 11.52
N PHE A 474 -15.00 -8.97 12.40
CA PHE A 474 -14.56 -9.49 13.69
C PHE A 474 -15.49 -9.04 14.81
N GLU A 475 -15.47 -9.76 15.93
CA GLU A 475 -16.07 -9.34 17.18
C GLU A 475 -15.00 -9.26 18.27
N ARG A 476 -15.13 -8.26 19.16
CA ARG A 476 -14.27 -8.16 20.34
C ARG A 476 -14.60 -9.29 21.30
N ALA A 477 -13.58 -10.03 21.72
CA ALA A 477 -13.69 -11.21 22.54
C ALA A 477 -12.96 -11.02 23.87
N THR A 478 -13.57 -11.46 24.96
CA THR A 478 -12.88 -11.62 26.24
C THR A 478 -12.29 -13.02 26.28
N HIS A 479 -10.96 -13.14 26.22
CA HIS A 479 -10.28 -14.43 26.25
C HIS A 479 -9.44 -14.56 27.52
N PRO A 480 -9.51 -15.67 28.29
CA PRO A 480 -8.88 -15.78 29.60
C PRO A 480 -7.34 -15.75 29.56
N ASN A 481 -6.75 -16.03 28.40
CA ASN A 481 -5.30 -16.03 28.20
C ASN A 481 -4.78 -14.77 27.51
N THR A 482 -5.58 -13.71 27.36
CA THR A 482 -5.15 -12.44 26.78
C THR A 482 -5.48 -11.27 27.72
N GLN A 483 -4.73 -10.18 27.61
CA GLN A 483 -5.00 -8.95 28.37
C GLN A 483 -5.36 -7.78 27.46
N ASP A 484 -4.69 -7.70 26.32
CA ASP A 484 -4.94 -6.65 25.34
C ASP A 484 -6.19 -6.92 24.50
N PRO A 485 -6.71 -5.92 23.77
CA PRO A 485 -7.83 -6.11 22.85
C PRO A 485 -7.64 -7.33 21.94
N THR A 486 -8.53 -8.31 22.10
CA THR A 486 -8.55 -9.55 21.33
C THR A 486 -9.82 -9.63 20.50
N TYR A 487 -9.69 -10.07 19.26
CA TYR A 487 -10.76 -10.13 18.27
C TYR A 487 -10.85 -11.52 17.67
N LEU A 488 -12.08 -12.03 17.56
CA LEU A 488 -12.42 -13.26 16.86
C LEU A 488 -13.05 -12.93 15.52
N ASN A 489 -12.54 -13.52 14.44
CA ASN A 489 -13.19 -13.46 13.15
C ASN A 489 -14.46 -14.30 13.15
N THR A 490 -15.59 -13.66 12.84
CA THR A 490 -16.90 -14.33 12.91
C THR A 490 -17.08 -15.45 11.88
N ASN A 491 -16.27 -15.47 10.82
CA ASN A 491 -16.28 -16.54 9.81
C ASN A 491 -15.66 -17.86 10.32
N PHE A 492 -14.94 -17.84 11.44
CA PHE A 492 -14.19 -18.98 11.97
C PHE A 492 -14.62 -19.41 13.37
N LYS A 493 -15.84 -19.06 13.79
CA LYS A 493 -16.38 -19.38 15.13
C LYS A 493 -16.40 -20.88 15.41
N ASP A 494 -16.64 -21.70 14.39
CA ASP A 494 -16.73 -23.16 14.47
C ASP A 494 -15.39 -23.82 14.81
N ILE A 495 -14.27 -23.18 14.47
CA ILE A 495 -12.91 -23.67 14.74
C ILE A 495 -12.18 -22.89 15.83
N ALA A 496 -12.76 -21.79 16.33
CA ALA A 496 -12.11 -20.86 17.24
C ALA A 496 -11.54 -21.52 18.51
N ASP A 497 -12.31 -22.43 19.12
CA ASP A 497 -11.94 -23.15 20.35
C ASP A 497 -10.83 -24.20 20.13
N SER A 498 -10.58 -24.60 18.88
CA SER A 498 -9.51 -25.53 18.54
C SER A 498 -8.14 -24.85 18.42
N ILE A 499 -8.13 -23.51 18.33
CA ILE A 499 -6.90 -22.73 18.21
C ILE A 499 -6.41 -22.34 19.60
N PHE A 500 -5.20 -22.78 19.94
CA PHE A 500 -4.58 -22.36 21.18
C PHE A 500 -4.20 -20.87 21.12
N VAL A 501 -4.83 -20.03 21.95
CA VAL A 501 -4.54 -18.58 22.06
C VAL A 501 -3.96 -18.29 23.45
N SER A 502 -2.84 -17.56 23.49
CA SER A 502 -2.23 -17.07 24.74
C SER A 502 -1.36 -15.86 24.46
N GLN A 503 -1.60 -14.76 25.15
CA GLN A 503 -0.66 -13.66 25.32
C GLN A 503 0.08 -13.79 26.66
N LEU A 504 -0.56 -14.40 27.66
CA LEU A 504 0.02 -14.68 28.97
C LEU A 504 1.06 -15.80 28.94
#